data_AF-A0A428ZUW0-F1
#
_entry.id   AF-A0A428ZUW0-F1
#
_cell.length_a   1.000
_cell.length_b   1.000
_cell.length_c   1.000
_cell.angle_alpha   90.00
_cell.angle_beta   90.00
_cell.angle_gamma   90.00
#
_symmetry.space_group_name_H-M   'P 1'
#
loop_
_entity.id
_entity.type
_entity.pdbx_description
1 polymer ?
#
loop_
_entity_poly.entity_id
_entity_poly.type
_entity_poly.pdbx_seq_one_letter_code
_entity_poly.pdbx_strand_id
1 'polypeptide(L)'
;MNDQLATVDALGTHVGKPRQVIAFGQSMGGLVSALLAERGRPIDGVVSTCGLVAGGLNLNNHQLDGTYALAELLLPGQQIQLTGFTTFDEANATVAALTAAVRQAQTTPAGRARIALAAALMNMPIWSTGDKPPARDDWSAQQQAQYEGLIATLPFVVPARVTINAVAGGDSSWNAGVDYRSLAHRSGRSTQVSTLYRQAGLDLAEDLDRLTRNATIKPDFDAVRWLSATSVPRGRLAAPQLTLHTLSDTLAPVEFEGQYAGKVRRAHSASLLRQAYVSRVGHCAFTPAEHVAGVLAVQDRIRTGTWGNSTHPQRLQQLAQSLGLGPAAFVAYQPEPFVNDRVH
;
A
#
# COMPACT_ATOMS: atom_id res chain seq x y z
N MET A 1 -3.36 -0.14 -19.15
CA MET A 1 -3.68 1.23 -19.64
C MET A 1 -4.27 1.21 -21.04
N ASN A 2 -3.62 0.58 -22.02
CA ASN A 2 -4.09 0.62 -23.42
C ASN A 2 -5.51 0.04 -23.58
N ASP A 3 -5.83 -1.05 -22.88
CA ASP A 3 -7.19 -1.63 -22.92
C ASP A 3 -8.27 -0.66 -22.43
N GLN A 4 -7.95 0.17 -21.44
CA GLN A 4 -8.89 1.17 -20.90
C GLN A 4 -9.15 2.28 -21.92
N LEU A 5 -8.12 2.71 -22.65
CA LEU A 5 -8.26 3.70 -23.73
C LEU A 5 -8.99 3.10 -24.94
N ALA A 6 -8.67 1.87 -25.31
CA ALA A 6 -9.39 1.13 -26.35
C ALA A 6 -10.88 0.96 -26.03
N THR A 7 -11.24 0.80 -24.75
CA THR A 7 -12.64 0.75 -24.32
C THR A 7 -13.36 2.08 -24.57
N VAL A 8 -12.71 3.22 -24.33
CA VAL A 8 -13.27 4.55 -24.63
C VAL A 8 -13.48 4.71 -26.13
N ASP A 9 -12.51 4.29 -26.94
CA ASP A 9 -12.60 4.36 -28.41
C ASP A 9 -13.72 3.46 -28.95
N ALA A 10 -13.84 2.23 -28.43
CA ALA A 10 -14.89 1.29 -28.80
C ALA A 10 -16.29 1.85 -28.49
N LEU A 11 -16.47 2.47 -27.31
CA LEU A 11 -17.73 3.12 -26.95
C LEU A 11 -18.03 4.32 -27.88
N GLY A 12 -17.00 5.10 -28.23
CA GLY A 12 -17.08 6.17 -29.21
C GLY A 12 -17.58 5.72 -30.58
N THR A 13 -17.13 4.54 -31.03
CA THR A 13 -17.53 3.93 -32.31
C THR A 13 -18.94 3.33 -32.27
N HIS A 14 -19.31 2.64 -31.19
CA HIS A 14 -20.55 1.85 -31.15
C HIS A 14 -21.77 2.57 -30.57
N VAL A 15 -21.56 3.56 -29.70
CA VAL A 15 -22.64 4.29 -29.00
C VAL A 15 -22.59 5.78 -29.33
N GLY A 16 -21.38 6.35 -29.35
CA GLY A 16 -21.14 7.77 -29.61
C GLY A 16 -20.10 8.33 -28.64
N LYS A 17 -19.52 9.49 -28.99
CA LYS A 17 -18.45 10.11 -28.19
C LYS A 17 -18.96 10.49 -26.78
N PRO A 18 -18.31 10.04 -25.70
CA PRO A 18 -18.72 10.40 -24.35
C PRO A 18 -18.52 11.91 -24.11
N ARG A 19 -19.45 12.51 -23.36
CA ARG A 19 -19.34 13.93 -22.95
C ARG A 19 -18.33 14.14 -21.81
N GLN A 20 -18.11 13.09 -21.03
CA GLN A 20 -17.21 13.05 -19.89
C GLN A 20 -16.70 11.62 -19.71
N VAL A 21 -15.41 11.46 -19.46
CA VAL A 21 -14.76 10.17 -19.16
C VAL A 21 -14.08 10.26 -17.81
N ILE A 22 -14.56 9.48 -16.84
CA ILE A 22 -13.92 9.33 -15.53
C ILE A 22 -13.33 7.94 -15.42
N ALA A 23 -12.02 7.85 -15.22
CA ALA A 23 -11.39 6.58 -14.91
C ALA A 23 -11.64 6.24 -13.44
N PHE A 24 -12.22 5.08 -13.17
CA PHE A 24 -12.41 4.55 -11.82
C PHE A 24 -11.62 3.26 -11.69
N GLY A 25 -10.79 3.13 -10.66
CA GLY A 25 -10.04 1.90 -10.43
C GLY A 25 -9.83 1.61 -8.96
N GLN A 26 -9.88 0.33 -8.61
CA GLN A 26 -9.66 -0.19 -7.27
C GLN A 26 -8.37 -1.02 -7.22
N SER A 27 -7.59 -0.93 -6.15
CA SER A 27 -6.35 -1.71 -5.96
C SER A 27 -5.36 -1.52 -7.12
N MET A 28 -4.94 -2.58 -7.81
CA MET A 28 -4.14 -2.50 -9.04
C MET A 28 -4.81 -1.65 -10.13
N GLY A 29 -6.14 -1.69 -10.24
CA GLY A 29 -6.88 -0.78 -11.09
C GLY A 29 -6.73 0.68 -10.66
N GLY A 30 -6.62 0.95 -9.36
CA GLY A 30 -6.34 2.28 -8.81
C GLY A 30 -4.97 2.82 -9.24
N LEU A 31 -3.94 1.97 -9.30
CA LEU A 31 -2.64 2.32 -9.89
C LEU A 31 -2.77 2.61 -11.39
N VAL A 32 -3.48 1.75 -12.15
CA VAL A 32 -3.70 1.99 -13.59
C VAL A 32 -4.42 3.32 -13.82
N SER A 33 -5.43 3.64 -13.01
CA SER A 33 -6.16 4.91 -13.03
C SER A 33 -5.26 6.11 -12.71
N ALA A 34 -4.36 5.99 -11.72
CA ALA A 34 -3.38 7.03 -11.40
C ALA A 34 -2.41 7.27 -12.58
N LEU A 35 -1.98 6.22 -13.28
CA LEU A 35 -1.14 6.36 -14.49
C LEU A 35 -1.92 6.97 -15.67
N LEU A 36 -3.22 6.68 -15.79
CA LEU A 36 -4.09 7.36 -16.76
C LEU A 36 -4.23 8.86 -16.45
N ALA A 37 -4.25 9.25 -15.18
CA ALA A 37 -4.28 10.66 -14.78
C ALA A 37 -3.07 11.46 -15.29
N GLU A 38 -1.91 10.81 -15.47
CA GLU A 38 -0.69 11.43 -16.02
C GLU A 38 -0.70 11.55 -17.55
N ARG A 39 -1.52 10.75 -18.26
CA ARG A 39 -1.67 10.84 -19.72
C ARG A 39 -2.58 11.99 -20.15
N GLY A 40 -3.62 12.29 -19.36
CA GLY A 40 -4.64 13.28 -19.70
C GLY A 40 -5.67 12.73 -20.68
N ARG A 41 -6.11 13.54 -21.65
CA ARG A 41 -7.19 13.18 -22.59
C ARG A 41 -7.00 11.78 -23.20
N PRO A 42 -8.08 10.98 -23.35
CA PRO A 42 -9.49 11.35 -23.23
C PRO A 42 -10.04 11.35 -21.80
N ILE A 43 -9.22 11.17 -20.77
CA ILE A 43 -9.67 11.12 -19.37
C ILE A 43 -9.86 12.54 -18.81
N ASP A 44 -11.08 12.86 -18.37
CA ASP A 44 -11.44 14.17 -17.81
C ASP A 44 -11.23 14.23 -16.29
N GLY A 45 -11.25 13.08 -15.63
CA GLY A 45 -10.93 12.97 -14.20
C GLY A 45 -10.76 11.53 -13.76
N VAL A 46 -10.23 11.35 -12.55
CA VAL A 46 -9.86 10.03 -12.03
C VAL A 46 -10.32 9.86 -10.59
N VAL A 47 -10.89 8.69 -10.29
CA VAL A 47 -11.06 8.17 -8.93
C VAL A 47 -10.23 6.90 -8.80
N SER A 48 -9.34 6.85 -7.82
CA SER A 48 -8.58 5.64 -7.50
C SER A 48 -8.78 5.23 -6.05
N THR A 49 -9.15 3.99 -5.79
CA THR A 49 -9.43 3.47 -4.45
C THR A 49 -8.39 2.43 -4.04
N CYS A 50 -7.77 2.62 -2.86
CA CYS A 50 -6.59 1.92 -2.38
C CYS A 50 -5.55 1.61 -3.47
N GLY A 51 -5.27 2.62 -4.32
CA GLY A 51 -4.37 2.46 -5.43
C GLY A 51 -2.97 2.16 -4.94
N LEU A 52 -2.23 1.30 -5.64
CA LEU A 52 -0.81 1.06 -5.33
C LEU A 52 0.05 2.22 -5.88
N VAL A 53 -0.30 3.45 -5.50
CA VAL A 53 0.22 4.71 -6.07
C VAL A 53 1.68 4.97 -5.75
N ALA A 54 2.25 4.22 -4.79
CA ALA A 54 3.70 4.17 -4.59
C ALA A 54 4.46 3.40 -5.68
N GLY A 55 3.72 2.61 -6.47
CA GLY A 55 4.18 1.87 -7.63
C GLY A 55 4.64 0.44 -7.34
N GLY A 56 4.79 -0.36 -8.41
CA GLY A 56 5.09 -1.78 -8.32
C GLY A 56 6.44 -2.11 -7.66
N LEU A 57 7.45 -1.24 -7.81
CA LEU A 57 8.75 -1.42 -7.15
C LEU A 57 8.66 -1.26 -5.62
N ASN A 58 7.94 -0.25 -5.14
CA ASN A 58 7.77 -0.02 -3.70
C ASN A 58 6.84 -1.07 -3.08
N LEU A 59 5.79 -1.48 -3.81
CA LEU A 59 4.99 -2.66 -3.49
C LEU A 59 5.91 -3.87 -3.28
N ASN A 60 6.87 -4.06 -4.18
CA ASN A 60 7.71 -5.23 -4.14
C ASN A 60 8.71 -5.19 -2.96
N ASN A 61 9.33 -4.03 -2.71
CA ASN A 61 10.34 -3.89 -1.68
C ASN A 61 9.79 -3.91 -0.25
N HIS A 62 8.70 -3.20 0.05
CA HIS A 62 8.20 -3.16 1.45
C HIS A 62 7.69 -4.52 1.94
N GLN A 63 7.09 -5.31 1.06
CA GLN A 63 6.69 -6.69 1.35
C GLN A 63 7.92 -7.59 1.54
N LEU A 64 8.95 -7.44 0.70
CA LEU A 64 10.21 -8.17 0.88
C LEU A 64 10.87 -7.83 2.21
N ASP A 65 10.87 -6.56 2.63
CA ASP A 65 11.47 -6.15 3.89
C ASP A 65 10.81 -6.83 5.10
N GLY A 66 9.47 -6.91 5.09
CA GLY A 66 8.71 -7.61 6.11
C GLY A 66 9.01 -9.12 6.13
N THR A 67 8.91 -9.79 4.98
CA THR A 67 9.13 -11.24 4.90
C THR A 67 10.59 -11.64 5.16
N TYR A 68 11.54 -10.82 4.73
CA TYR A 68 12.96 -10.95 5.06
C TYR A 68 13.21 -10.84 6.56
N ALA A 69 12.63 -9.84 7.22
CA ALA A 69 12.76 -9.70 8.67
C ALA A 69 12.16 -10.88 9.43
N LEU A 70 11.02 -11.41 8.98
CA LEU A 70 10.44 -12.63 9.55
C LEU A 70 11.38 -13.83 9.38
N ALA A 71 11.89 -14.07 8.17
CA ALA A 71 12.79 -15.19 7.90
C ALA A 71 14.08 -15.10 8.72
N GLU A 72 14.76 -13.96 8.67
CA GLU A 72 16.05 -13.77 9.35
C GLU A 72 15.90 -13.88 10.88
N LEU A 73 14.86 -13.30 11.47
CA LEU A 73 14.72 -13.22 12.93
C LEU A 73 14.01 -14.41 13.56
N LEU A 74 13.10 -15.07 12.85
CA LEU A 74 12.26 -16.15 13.39
C LEU A 74 12.68 -17.54 12.90
N LEU A 75 13.43 -17.65 11.82
CA LEU A 75 13.92 -18.91 11.24
C LEU A 75 15.45 -18.90 11.09
N PRO A 76 16.21 -18.61 12.16
CA PRO A 76 17.66 -18.47 12.07
C PRO A 76 18.32 -19.74 11.52
N GLY A 77 19.16 -19.58 10.51
CA GLY A 77 19.89 -20.67 9.86
C GLY A 77 19.08 -21.47 8.83
N GLN A 78 17.79 -21.16 8.63
CA GLN A 78 16.99 -21.79 7.57
C GLN A 78 17.08 -20.98 6.27
N GLN A 79 17.17 -21.68 5.15
CA GLN A 79 17.09 -21.06 3.83
C GLN A 79 15.61 -20.98 3.41
N ILE A 80 15.06 -19.77 3.42
CA ILE A 80 13.70 -19.49 2.97
C ILE A 80 13.77 -18.75 1.65
N GLN A 81 13.08 -19.26 0.62
CA GLN A 81 12.94 -18.54 -0.64
C GLN A 81 12.08 -17.29 -0.39
N LEU A 82 12.61 -16.11 -0.70
CA LEU A 82 11.90 -14.83 -0.52
C LEU A 82 11.66 -14.09 -1.84
N THR A 83 12.33 -14.51 -2.90
CA THR A 83 12.30 -13.91 -4.23
C THR A 83 12.44 -14.99 -5.31
N GLY A 84 12.19 -14.61 -6.55
CA GLY A 84 12.39 -15.48 -7.70
C GLY A 84 11.37 -16.62 -7.79
N PHE A 85 10.17 -16.42 -7.23
CA PHE A 85 9.07 -17.38 -7.34
C PHE A 85 8.65 -17.54 -8.80
N THR A 86 8.65 -18.78 -9.28
CA THR A 86 8.19 -19.16 -10.63
C THR A 86 6.91 -19.99 -10.59
N THR A 87 6.61 -20.61 -9.45
CA THR A 87 5.39 -21.41 -9.25
C THR A 87 4.67 -21.03 -7.97
N PHE A 88 3.35 -21.31 -7.93
CA PHE A 88 2.56 -21.10 -6.72
C PHE A 88 2.96 -22.05 -5.57
N ASP A 89 3.51 -23.23 -5.87
CA ASP A 89 3.95 -24.18 -4.84
C ASP A 89 5.16 -23.65 -4.06
N GLU A 90 6.14 -23.05 -4.74
CA GLU A 90 7.28 -22.37 -4.09
C GLU A 90 6.81 -21.24 -3.16
N ALA A 91 5.88 -20.42 -3.64
CA ALA A 91 5.30 -19.33 -2.86
C ALA A 91 4.52 -19.86 -1.65
N ASN A 92 3.71 -20.91 -1.83
CA ASN A 92 2.92 -21.51 -0.76
C ASN A 92 3.80 -22.21 0.30
N ALA A 93 4.92 -22.82 -0.09
CA ALA A 93 5.89 -23.37 0.85
C ALA A 93 6.49 -22.27 1.75
N THR A 94 6.80 -21.11 1.17
CA THR A 94 7.27 -19.93 1.92
C THR A 94 6.20 -19.40 2.86
N VAL A 95 4.94 -19.29 2.41
CA VAL A 95 3.81 -18.89 3.24
C VAL A 95 3.66 -19.82 4.44
N ALA A 96 3.73 -21.14 4.22
CA ALA A 96 3.60 -22.13 5.29
C ALA A 96 4.71 -21.98 6.34
N ALA A 97 5.97 -21.85 5.91
CA ALA A 97 7.12 -21.68 6.80
C ALA A 97 7.02 -20.38 7.62
N LEU A 98 6.76 -19.24 6.97
CA LEU A 98 6.65 -17.95 7.66
C LEU A 98 5.44 -17.90 8.60
N THR A 99 4.30 -18.46 8.19
CA THR A 99 3.08 -18.52 9.03
C THR A 99 3.31 -19.36 10.28
N ALA A 100 3.97 -20.51 10.15
CA ALA A 100 4.32 -21.35 11.29
C ALA A 100 5.27 -20.62 12.25
N ALA A 101 6.30 -19.96 11.72
CA ALA A 101 7.26 -19.19 12.49
C ALA A 101 6.59 -18.04 13.27
N VAL A 102 5.72 -17.27 12.61
CA VAL A 102 4.98 -16.16 13.22
C VAL A 102 4.06 -16.67 14.33
N ARG A 103 3.32 -17.76 14.11
CA ARG A 103 2.46 -18.38 15.14
C ARG A 103 3.25 -18.84 16.34
N GLN A 104 4.39 -19.49 16.13
CA GLN A 104 5.26 -19.94 17.21
C GLN A 104 5.85 -18.76 17.98
N ALA A 105 6.36 -17.76 17.27
CA ALA A 105 6.96 -16.57 17.87
C ALA A 105 5.97 -15.77 18.73
N GLN A 106 4.69 -15.71 18.33
CA GLN A 106 3.64 -15.00 19.07
C GLN A 106 3.48 -15.47 20.53
N THR A 107 3.87 -16.72 20.83
CA THR A 107 3.78 -17.31 22.17
C THR A 107 4.77 -16.71 23.18
N THR A 108 5.79 -15.97 22.74
CA THR A 108 6.84 -15.42 23.62
C THR A 108 6.94 -13.89 23.52
N PRO A 109 7.36 -13.18 24.59
CA PRO A 109 7.63 -11.74 24.51
C PRO A 109 8.66 -11.37 23.43
N ALA A 110 9.75 -12.14 23.34
CA ALA A 110 10.80 -11.95 22.34
C ALA A 110 10.29 -12.09 20.91
N GLY A 111 9.50 -13.14 20.64
CA GLY A 111 8.90 -13.34 19.33
C GLY A 111 7.88 -12.26 18.97
N ARG A 112 7.04 -11.81 19.91
CA ARG A 112 6.12 -10.67 19.70
C ARG A 112 6.85 -9.38 19.34
N ALA A 113 7.98 -9.10 19.98
CA ALA A 113 8.81 -7.94 19.65
C ALA A 113 9.38 -8.02 18.22
N ARG A 114 9.90 -9.19 17.82
CA ARG A 114 10.41 -9.43 16.45
C ARG A 114 9.32 -9.39 15.39
N ILE A 115 8.12 -9.90 15.70
CA ILE A 115 6.93 -9.75 14.84
C ILE A 115 6.60 -8.27 14.66
N ALA A 116 6.60 -7.46 15.73
CA ALA A 116 6.34 -6.03 15.63
C ALA A 116 7.40 -5.30 14.78
N LEU A 117 8.68 -5.67 14.87
CA LEU A 117 9.73 -5.12 14.00
C LEU A 117 9.47 -5.47 12.54
N ALA A 118 9.21 -6.75 12.22
CA ALA A 118 8.93 -7.16 10.85
C ALA A 118 7.66 -6.48 10.29
N ALA A 119 6.60 -6.38 11.10
CA ALA A 119 5.38 -5.67 10.78
C ALA A 119 5.65 -4.18 10.48
N ALA A 120 6.47 -3.51 11.30
CA ALA A 120 6.86 -2.12 11.09
C ALA A 120 7.64 -1.93 9.79
N LEU A 121 8.55 -2.84 9.45
CA LEU A 121 9.31 -2.83 8.20
C LEU A 121 8.44 -3.12 6.98
N MET A 122 7.29 -3.78 7.17
CA MET A 122 6.27 -4.00 6.13
C MET A 122 5.24 -2.87 6.02
N ASN A 123 5.30 -1.83 6.87
CA ASN A 123 4.21 -0.84 7.10
C ASN A 123 2.86 -1.47 7.44
N MET A 124 2.87 -2.60 8.16
CA MET A 124 1.62 -3.22 8.62
C MET A 124 0.88 -2.25 9.56
N PRO A 125 -0.41 -1.99 9.33
CA PRO A 125 -1.23 -1.19 10.24
C PRO A 125 -1.27 -1.77 11.66
N ILE A 126 -1.46 -0.90 12.64
CA ILE A 126 -1.65 -1.26 14.06
C ILE A 126 -3.11 -1.60 14.40
N TRP A 127 -3.98 -1.61 13.38
CA TRP A 127 -5.38 -1.96 13.45
C TRP A 127 -5.62 -2.90 12.26
N SER A 128 -6.08 -4.12 12.50
CA SER A 128 -6.30 -5.13 11.43
C SER A 128 -7.56 -5.95 11.65
N THR A 129 -8.21 -5.81 12.80
CA THR A 129 -9.43 -6.50 13.21
C THR A 129 -10.27 -5.58 14.10
N GLY A 130 -11.57 -5.86 14.21
CA GLY A 130 -12.51 -5.09 15.01
C GLY A 130 -12.88 -3.71 14.45
N ASP A 131 -13.89 -3.08 15.04
CA ASP A 131 -14.50 -1.85 14.53
C ASP A 131 -13.75 -0.56 14.86
N LYS A 132 -12.83 -0.61 15.82
CA LYS A 132 -12.07 0.55 16.29
C LYS A 132 -10.59 0.22 16.40
N PRO A 133 -9.69 1.18 16.10
CA PRO A 133 -8.27 0.98 16.30
C PRO A 133 -7.95 0.79 17.79
N PRO A 134 -6.92 0.01 18.12
CA PRO A 134 -6.36 -0.03 19.47
C PRO A 134 -5.97 1.36 19.98
N ALA A 135 -5.92 1.53 21.31
CA ALA A 135 -5.43 2.76 21.92
C ALA A 135 -3.98 3.03 21.50
N ARG A 136 -3.61 4.31 21.43
CA ARG A 136 -2.30 4.74 20.90
C ARG A 136 -1.11 4.23 21.71
N ASP A 137 -1.30 3.95 22.99
CA ASP A 137 -0.32 3.47 23.95
C ASP A 137 -0.52 2.00 24.35
N ASP A 138 -1.54 1.32 23.81
CA ASP A 138 -1.74 -0.12 24.00
C ASP A 138 -0.89 -0.91 23.00
N TRP A 139 0.41 -0.98 23.28
CA TRP A 139 1.38 -1.68 22.43
C TRP A 139 1.09 -3.17 22.28
N SER A 140 0.45 -3.79 23.28
CA SER A 140 0.08 -5.21 23.22
C SER A 140 -1.05 -5.43 22.21
N ALA A 141 -2.11 -4.62 22.27
CA ALA A 141 -3.21 -4.73 21.31
C ALA A 141 -2.77 -4.36 19.89
N GLN A 142 -1.91 -3.34 19.72
CA GLN A 142 -1.34 -2.99 18.41
C GLN A 142 -0.48 -4.13 17.84
N GLN A 143 0.36 -4.76 18.68
CA GLN A 143 1.18 -5.89 18.26
C GLN A 143 0.31 -7.10 17.88
N GLN A 144 -0.75 -7.38 18.65
CA GLN A 144 -1.70 -8.44 18.33
C GLN A 144 -2.40 -8.20 16.99
N ALA A 145 -2.82 -6.96 16.71
CA ALA A 145 -3.42 -6.60 15.42
C ALA A 145 -2.42 -6.75 14.26
N GLN A 146 -1.13 -6.43 14.46
CA GLN A 146 -0.09 -6.64 13.46
C GLN A 146 0.18 -8.13 13.21
N TYR A 147 0.19 -8.95 14.26
CA TYR A 147 0.27 -10.40 14.15
C TYR A 147 -0.89 -10.95 13.30
N GLU A 148 -2.12 -10.57 13.61
CA GLU A 148 -3.31 -11.00 12.86
C GLU A 148 -3.25 -10.52 11.40
N GLY A 149 -2.85 -9.26 11.18
CA GLY A 149 -2.67 -8.68 9.85
C GLY A 149 -1.63 -9.43 9.01
N LEU A 150 -0.49 -9.81 9.59
CA LEU A 150 0.53 -10.61 8.91
C LEU A 150 0.00 -12.00 8.54
N ILE A 151 -0.66 -12.70 9.48
CA ILE A 151 -1.23 -14.03 9.24
C ILE A 151 -2.27 -14.00 8.11
N ALA A 152 -3.08 -12.95 8.04
CA ALA A 152 -4.07 -12.78 6.98
C ALA A 152 -3.45 -12.38 5.63
N THR A 153 -2.35 -11.63 5.65
CA THR A 153 -1.77 -10.99 4.46
C THR A 153 -0.79 -11.88 3.71
N LEU A 154 0.05 -12.66 4.42
CA LEU A 154 1.09 -13.49 3.81
C LEU A 154 0.57 -14.43 2.70
N PRO A 155 -0.57 -15.14 2.88
CA PRO A 155 -1.12 -16.03 1.86
C PRO A 155 -1.57 -15.33 0.57
N PHE A 156 -1.69 -14.00 0.58
CA PHE A 156 -2.00 -13.22 -0.61
C PHE A 156 -0.74 -12.63 -1.26
N VAL A 157 0.10 -11.94 -0.45
CA VAL A 157 1.20 -11.14 -1.00
C VAL A 157 2.35 -11.98 -1.55
N VAL A 158 2.64 -13.13 -0.95
CA VAL A 158 3.73 -14.01 -1.42
C VAL A 158 3.33 -14.71 -2.73
N PRO A 159 2.16 -15.36 -2.85
CA PRO A 159 1.73 -15.95 -4.12
C PRO A 159 1.53 -14.94 -5.25
N ALA A 160 1.11 -13.70 -4.95
CA ALA A 160 1.00 -12.65 -5.96
C ALA A 160 2.31 -12.36 -6.71
N ARG A 161 3.47 -12.70 -6.11
CA ARG A 161 4.78 -12.55 -6.75
C ARG A 161 5.00 -13.41 -7.96
N VAL A 162 4.38 -14.59 -8.03
CA VAL A 162 4.47 -15.46 -9.20
C VAL A 162 3.99 -14.71 -10.44
N THR A 163 2.80 -14.11 -10.36
CA THR A 163 2.22 -13.35 -11.49
C THR A 163 2.97 -12.05 -11.76
N ILE A 164 3.36 -11.31 -10.72
CA ILE A 164 4.12 -10.06 -10.89
C ILE A 164 5.46 -10.33 -11.59
N ASN A 165 6.19 -11.36 -11.15
CA ASN A 165 7.48 -11.73 -11.73
C ASN A 165 7.31 -12.23 -13.17
N ALA A 166 6.29 -13.05 -13.45
CA ALA A 166 5.99 -13.53 -14.79
C ALA A 166 5.72 -12.39 -15.78
N VAL A 167 4.96 -11.37 -15.36
CA VAL A 167 4.65 -10.22 -16.21
C VAL A 167 5.85 -9.26 -16.34
N ALA A 168 6.64 -9.09 -15.29
CA ALA A 168 7.84 -8.24 -15.32
C ALA A 168 9.04 -8.90 -16.01
N GLY A 169 9.00 -10.21 -16.25
CA GLY A 169 10.10 -11.00 -16.82
C GLY A 169 11.21 -11.34 -15.82
N GLY A 170 10.98 -11.15 -14.52
CA GLY A 170 11.96 -11.37 -13.45
C GLY A 170 11.49 -10.79 -12.11
N ASP A 171 12.24 -11.05 -11.03
CA ASP A 171 11.94 -10.48 -9.70
C ASP A 171 12.62 -9.13 -9.53
N SER A 172 11.82 -8.10 -9.27
CA SER A 172 12.28 -6.72 -9.12
C SER A 172 12.50 -6.30 -7.68
N SER A 173 12.35 -7.20 -6.72
CA SER A 173 12.51 -6.89 -5.29
C SER A 173 14.00 -6.95 -4.90
N TRP A 174 14.43 -6.07 -4.01
CA TRP A 174 15.78 -6.13 -3.45
C TRP A 174 15.84 -5.60 -2.03
N ASN A 175 16.81 -6.09 -1.27
CA ASN A 175 17.23 -5.47 -0.01
C ASN A 175 18.73 -5.23 0.09
N ALA A 176 19.52 -5.63 -0.91
CA ALA A 176 20.94 -5.33 -0.94
C ALA A 176 21.20 -3.82 -0.77
N GLY A 177 22.00 -3.46 0.24
CA GLY A 177 22.34 -2.08 0.57
C GLY A 177 21.32 -1.32 1.43
N VAL A 178 20.29 -1.99 1.94
CA VAL A 178 19.29 -1.38 2.84
C VAL A 178 19.83 -1.26 4.25
N ASP A 179 19.78 -0.04 4.80
CA ASP A 179 20.00 0.23 6.22
C ASP A 179 18.67 0.07 6.99
N TYR A 180 18.48 -1.11 7.60
CA TYR A 180 17.28 -1.39 8.37
C TYR A 180 17.18 -0.55 9.64
N ARG A 181 18.29 -0.06 10.19
CA ARG A 181 18.28 0.85 11.35
C ARG A 181 17.66 2.19 10.97
N SER A 182 18.04 2.74 9.82
CA SER A 182 17.43 3.96 9.28
C SER A 182 15.94 3.79 8.96
N LEU A 183 15.55 2.65 8.36
CA LEU A 183 14.14 2.35 8.08
C LEU A 183 13.30 2.26 9.37
N ALA A 184 13.77 1.49 10.35
CA ALA A 184 13.07 1.32 11.62
C ALA A 184 12.96 2.64 12.40
N HIS A 185 14.01 3.47 12.39
CA HIS A 185 13.99 4.77 13.06
C HIS A 185 12.97 5.74 12.45
N ARG A 186 12.86 5.79 11.12
CA ARG A 186 11.90 6.66 10.42
C ARG A 186 10.46 6.16 10.48
N SER A 187 10.24 4.91 10.89
CA SER A 187 8.91 4.33 10.96
C SER A 187 8.08 5.00 12.05
N GLY A 188 6.81 5.29 11.77
CA GLY A 188 5.85 5.72 12.79
C GLY A 188 5.64 4.69 13.91
N ARG A 189 6.20 3.47 13.77
CA ARG A 189 6.09 2.36 14.73
C ARG A 189 7.36 2.21 15.58
N SER A 190 8.35 3.10 15.43
CA SER A 190 9.63 3.05 16.15
C SER A 190 9.47 3.02 17.69
N THR A 191 8.51 3.79 18.23
CA THR A 191 8.22 3.82 19.68
C THR A 191 7.65 2.48 20.15
N GLN A 192 6.70 1.90 19.40
CA GLN A 192 6.12 0.59 19.68
C GLN A 192 7.22 -0.48 19.69
N VAL A 193 7.99 -0.58 18.60
CA VAL A 193 9.04 -1.59 18.44
C VAL A 193 10.08 -1.49 19.56
N SER A 194 10.62 -0.29 19.80
CA SER A 194 11.63 -0.11 20.87
C SER A 194 11.09 -0.45 22.26
N THR A 195 9.81 -0.19 22.52
CA THR A 195 9.18 -0.53 23.80
C THR A 195 9.01 -2.03 23.97
N LEU A 196 8.53 -2.74 22.95
CA LEU A 196 8.38 -4.19 22.98
C LEU A 196 9.73 -4.91 23.11
N TYR A 197 10.77 -4.42 22.44
CA TYR A 197 12.13 -4.94 22.58
C TYR A 197 12.67 -4.77 24.01
N ARG A 198 12.54 -3.57 24.60
CA ARG A 198 12.93 -3.33 26.00
C ARG A 198 12.18 -4.24 26.96
N GLN A 199 10.87 -4.41 26.79
CA GLN A 199 10.05 -5.28 27.62
C GLN A 199 10.44 -6.77 27.49
N ALA A 200 10.89 -7.18 26.31
CA ALA A 200 11.37 -8.54 26.05
C ALA A 200 12.83 -8.78 26.49
N GLY A 201 13.55 -7.75 26.94
CA GLY A 201 14.98 -7.83 27.27
C GLY A 201 15.88 -8.09 26.04
N LEU A 202 15.43 -7.69 24.85
CA LEU A 202 16.17 -7.84 23.60
C LEU A 202 16.94 -6.57 23.22
N ASP A 203 18.06 -6.76 22.52
CA ASP A 203 18.78 -5.66 21.88
C ASP A 203 18.23 -5.42 20.45
N LEU A 204 17.50 -4.31 20.29
CA LEU A 204 16.97 -3.90 18.99
C LEU A 204 18.09 -3.53 18.01
N ALA A 205 19.19 -2.95 18.49
CA ALA A 205 20.31 -2.55 17.65
C ALA A 205 20.98 -3.79 17.05
N GLU A 206 21.13 -4.86 17.82
CA GLU A 206 21.70 -6.13 17.35
C GLU A 206 20.87 -6.76 16.22
N ASP A 207 19.55 -6.88 16.40
CA ASP A 207 18.66 -7.44 15.38
C ASP A 207 18.66 -6.56 14.09
N LEU A 208 18.68 -5.23 14.21
CA LEU A 208 18.75 -4.32 13.06
C LEU A 208 20.09 -4.38 12.32
N ASP A 209 21.20 -4.51 13.04
CA ASP A 209 22.52 -4.68 12.45
C ASP A 209 22.66 -6.05 11.77
N ARG A 210 22.05 -7.09 12.35
CA ARG A 210 21.95 -8.41 11.71
C ARG A 210 21.19 -8.33 10.39
N LEU A 211 20.00 -7.71 10.39
CA LEU A 211 19.21 -7.51 9.16
C LEU A 211 20.01 -6.74 8.10
N THR A 212 20.67 -5.66 8.49
CA THR A 212 21.45 -4.82 7.56
C THR A 212 22.64 -5.57 6.98
N ARG A 213 23.40 -6.30 7.81
CA ARG A 213 24.56 -7.08 7.35
C ARG A 213 24.19 -8.22 6.39
N ASN A 214 23.05 -8.86 6.61
CA ASN A 214 22.63 -10.03 5.83
C ASN A 214 21.73 -9.66 4.64
N ALA A 215 21.43 -8.38 4.43
CA ALA A 215 20.63 -7.88 3.31
C ALA A 215 21.42 -8.00 2.00
N THR A 216 21.26 -9.13 1.30
CA THR A 216 22.06 -9.50 0.13
C THR A 216 21.23 -9.79 -1.13
N ILE A 217 19.90 -9.68 -1.05
CA ILE A 217 18.99 -9.97 -2.16
C ILE A 217 19.10 -8.84 -3.19
N LYS A 218 19.51 -9.21 -4.41
CA LYS A 218 19.64 -8.32 -5.56
C LYS A 218 18.45 -8.51 -6.51
N PRO A 219 18.03 -7.44 -7.21
CA PRO A 219 16.94 -7.55 -8.16
C PRO A 219 17.43 -8.06 -9.52
N ASP A 220 16.49 -8.50 -10.34
CA ASP A 220 16.63 -8.48 -11.80
C ASP A 220 16.49 -7.02 -12.29
N PHE A 221 17.56 -6.48 -12.86
CA PHE A 221 17.60 -5.09 -13.32
C PHE A 221 16.67 -4.81 -14.50
N ASP A 222 16.37 -5.79 -15.35
CA ASP A 222 15.45 -5.60 -16.47
C ASP A 222 14.00 -5.60 -15.96
N ALA A 223 13.67 -6.45 -14.97
CA ALA A 223 12.38 -6.39 -14.28
C ALA A 223 12.18 -5.06 -13.53
N VAL A 224 13.23 -4.53 -12.89
CA VAL A 224 13.20 -3.21 -12.26
C VAL A 224 12.92 -2.11 -13.29
N ARG A 225 13.63 -2.13 -14.43
CA ARG A 225 13.44 -1.15 -15.51
C ARG A 225 12.02 -1.22 -16.05
N TRP A 226 11.50 -2.43 -16.27
CA TRP A 226 10.15 -2.64 -16.76
C TRP A 226 9.11 -2.07 -15.80
N LEU A 227 9.14 -2.45 -14.51
CA LEU A 227 8.18 -1.94 -13.53
C LEU A 227 8.33 -0.43 -13.31
N SER A 228 9.55 0.11 -13.32
CA SER A 228 9.76 1.55 -13.24
C SER A 228 9.07 2.31 -14.39
N ALA A 229 9.04 1.71 -15.58
CA ALA A 229 8.43 2.32 -16.75
C ALA A 229 6.90 2.14 -16.80
N THR A 230 6.38 1.03 -16.28
CA THR A 230 4.97 0.63 -16.47
C THR A 230 4.09 0.83 -15.24
N SER A 231 4.68 0.90 -14.04
CA SER A 231 3.96 0.76 -12.77
C SER A 231 4.33 1.79 -11.71
N VAL A 232 5.19 2.77 -12.00
CA VAL A 232 5.58 3.82 -11.04
C VAL A 232 5.06 5.17 -11.50
N PRO A 233 4.06 5.74 -10.79
CA PRO A 233 3.60 7.10 -11.07
C PRO A 233 4.71 8.14 -10.84
N ARG A 234 4.77 9.14 -11.72
CA ARG A 234 5.72 10.26 -11.68
C ARG A 234 5.13 11.51 -11.01
N GLY A 235 3.82 11.51 -10.76
CA GLY A 235 3.07 12.62 -10.17
C GLY A 235 2.74 13.75 -11.15
N ARG A 236 3.07 13.62 -12.44
CA ARG A 236 2.82 14.63 -13.48
C ARG A 236 1.37 14.55 -13.96
N LEU A 237 0.43 14.88 -13.09
CA LEU A 237 -0.99 14.78 -13.41
C LEU A 237 -1.37 15.76 -14.53
N ALA A 238 -2.16 15.26 -15.48
CA ALA A 238 -2.79 16.00 -16.56
C ALA A 238 -4.33 16.03 -16.45
N ALA A 239 -4.92 15.16 -15.63
CA ALA A 239 -6.33 15.17 -15.25
C ALA A 239 -6.49 15.28 -13.71
N PRO A 240 -7.58 15.88 -13.20
CA PRO A 240 -7.86 15.89 -11.76
C PRO A 240 -8.09 14.47 -11.23
N GLN A 241 -7.45 14.14 -10.11
CA GLN A 241 -7.56 12.85 -9.44
C GLN A 241 -7.98 13.01 -7.98
N LEU A 242 -8.97 12.21 -7.58
CA LEU A 242 -9.29 11.93 -6.18
C LEU A 242 -8.85 10.51 -5.82
N THR A 243 -7.99 10.38 -4.81
CA THR A 243 -7.69 9.07 -4.21
C THR A 243 -8.58 8.84 -2.99
N LEU A 244 -9.08 7.61 -2.83
CA LEU A 244 -9.76 7.15 -1.62
C LEU A 244 -8.93 6.01 -0.99
N HIS A 245 -8.66 6.05 0.31
CA HIS A 245 -7.89 4.99 0.97
C HIS A 245 -8.48 4.61 2.34
N THR A 246 -8.55 3.32 2.65
CA THR A 246 -8.92 2.85 3.99
C THR A 246 -7.74 3.01 4.95
N LEU A 247 -7.97 3.48 6.17
CA LEU A 247 -6.87 3.73 7.12
C LEU A 247 -6.09 2.47 7.51
N SER A 248 -6.77 1.33 7.55
CA SER A 248 -6.23 0.04 7.98
C SER A 248 -6.20 -0.92 6.78
N ASP A 249 -5.40 -0.55 5.78
CA ASP A 249 -5.15 -1.38 4.60
C ASP A 249 -3.89 -2.21 4.78
N THR A 250 -4.03 -3.53 4.86
CA THR A 250 -2.91 -4.47 5.08
C THR A 250 -2.20 -4.90 3.80
N LEU A 251 -2.74 -4.56 2.62
CA LEU A 251 -2.18 -4.93 1.31
C LEU A 251 -1.49 -3.77 0.60
N ALA A 252 -2.07 -2.57 0.71
CA ALA A 252 -1.53 -1.32 0.19
C ALA A 252 -1.52 -0.29 1.33
N PRO A 253 -0.39 -0.10 2.04
CA PRO A 253 -0.34 0.80 3.18
C PRO A 253 -0.81 2.21 2.83
N VAL A 254 -1.58 2.84 3.72
CA VAL A 254 -2.10 4.21 3.53
C VAL A 254 -0.97 5.23 3.33
N GLU A 255 0.23 4.92 3.81
CA GLU A 255 1.44 5.72 3.62
C GLU A 255 1.86 5.87 2.14
N PHE A 256 1.41 4.97 1.25
CA PHE A 256 1.57 5.15 -0.22
C PHE A 256 0.98 6.49 -0.69
N GLU A 257 -0.15 6.91 -0.11
CA GLU A 257 -0.82 8.16 -0.45
C GLU A 257 0.06 9.37 -0.11
N GLY A 258 0.77 9.34 1.02
CA GLY A 258 1.69 10.41 1.41
C GLY A 258 2.89 10.53 0.44
N GLN A 259 3.45 9.39 0.04
CA GLN A 259 4.56 9.35 -0.92
C GLN A 259 4.12 9.84 -2.32
N TYR A 260 2.94 9.44 -2.77
CA TYR A 260 2.36 9.88 -4.03
C TYR A 260 2.08 11.40 -4.04
N ALA A 261 1.49 11.94 -2.97
CA ALA A 261 1.29 13.37 -2.82
C ALA A 261 2.61 14.15 -2.87
N GLY A 262 3.68 13.60 -2.30
CA GLY A 262 5.03 14.15 -2.40
C GLY A 262 5.52 14.23 -3.86
N LYS A 263 5.33 13.16 -4.64
CA LYS A 263 5.68 13.14 -6.08
C LYS A 263 4.88 14.17 -6.88
N VAL A 264 3.56 14.20 -6.70
CA VAL A 264 2.67 15.17 -7.37
C VAL A 264 3.07 16.62 -7.06
N ARG A 265 3.44 16.90 -5.81
CA ARG A 265 3.92 18.23 -5.39
C ARG A 265 5.22 18.62 -6.07
N ARG A 266 6.20 17.71 -6.12
CA ARG A 266 7.48 17.92 -6.83
C ARG A 266 7.30 18.06 -8.34
N ALA A 267 6.26 17.44 -8.90
CA ALA A 267 5.87 17.59 -10.30
C ALA A 267 5.04 18.85 -10.60
N HIS A 268 4.78 19.70 -9.60
CA HIS A 268 3.97 20.92 -9.71
C HIS A 268 2.49 20.68 -10.11
N SER A 269 1.95 19.48 -9.88
CA SER A 269 0.56 19.10 -10.20
C SER A 269 -0.37 19.04 -8.97
N ALA A 270 0.03 19.64 -7.83
CA ALA A 270 -0.71 19.55 -6.57
C ALA A 270 -2.15 20.10 -6.62
N SER A 271 -2.45 21.02 -7.55
CA SER A 271 -3.81 21.53 -7.76
C SER A 271 -4.76 20.48 -8.38
N LEU A 272 -4.21 19.40 -8.93
CA LEU A 272 -4.95 18.32 -9.57
C LEU A 272 -5.17 17.10 -8.66
N LEU A 273 -4.53 17.02 -7.50
CA LEU A 273 -4.71 15.90 -6.57
C LEU A 273 -5.55 16.31 -5.36
N ARG A 274 -6.52 15.46 -4.99
CA ARG A 274 -7.11 15.40 -3.65
C ARG A 274 -7.09 13.96 -3.16
N GLN A 275 -7.04 13.81 -1.83
CA GLN A 275 -6.98 12.52 -1.17
C GLN A 275 -8.02 12.53 -0.05
N ALA A 276 -8.78 11.45 0.07
CA ALA A 276 -9.76 11.28 1.13
C ALA A 276 -9.60 9.89 1.76
N TYR A 277 -9.92 9.80 3.04
CA TYR A 277 -9.64 8.62 3.85
C TYR A 277 -10.90 8.12 4.52
N VAL A 278 -11.02 6.80 4.61
CA VAL A 278 -12.13 6.12 5.27
C VAL A 278 -11.60 5.33 6.47
N SER A 279 -12.16 5.57 7.65
CA SER A 279 -11.80 4.87 8.88
C SER A 279 -12.38 3.46 8.89
N ARG A 280 -11.73 2.53 8.20
CA ARG A 280 -12.13 1.11 8.13
C ARG A 280 -10.93 0.18 8.01
N VAL A 281 -11.09 -1.02 8.54
CA VAL A 281 -10.20 -2.17 8.32
C VAL A 281 -10.45 -2.77 6.94
N GLY A 282 -9.37 -3.16 6.28
CA GLY A 282 -9.38 -3.99 5.09
C GLY A 282 -8.97 -3.24 3.81
N HIS A 283 -8.42 -4.00 2.88
CA HIS A 283 -8.03 -3.49 1.56
C HIS A 283 -9.25 -3.18 0.70
N CYS A 284 -9.36 -1.93 0.23
CA CYS A 284 -10.49 -1.46 -0.58
C CYS A 284 -11.87 -1.66 0.06
N ALA A 285 -11.97 -1.77 1.37
CA ALA A 285 -13.24 -1.96 2.05
C ALA A 285 -14.04 -0.65 2.05
N PHE A 286 -14.63 -0.28 0.91
CA PHE A 286 -15.49 0.91 0.75
C PHE A 286 -16.95 0.50 0.59
N THR A 287 -17.87 1.37 1.01
CA THR A 287 -19.29 1.19 0.71
C THR A 287 -19.65 1.80 -0.65
N PRO A 288 -20.77 1.39 -1.27
CA PRO A 288 -21.26 2.05 -2.48
C PRO A 288 -21.46 3.56 -2.29
N ALA A 289 -21.94 3.99 -1.11
CA ALA A 289 -22.06 5.41 -0.77
C ALA A 289 -20.73 6.18 -0.87
N GLU A 290 -19.63 5.60 -0.39
CA GLU A 290 -18.31 6.23 -0.44
C GLU A 290 -17.74 6.29 -1.85
N HIS A 291 -17.92 5.23 -2.64
CA HIS A 291 -17.54 5.22 -4.05
C HIS A 291 -18.29 6.28 -4.86
N VAL A 292 -19.61 6.35 -4.72
CA VAL A 292 -20.45 7.31 -5.44
C VAL A 292 -20.11 8.75 -5.00
N ALA A 293 -19.90 9.00 -3.71
CA ALA A 293 -19.47 10.30 -3.22
C ALA A 293 -18.13 10.74 -3.85
N GLY A 294 -17.17 9.82 -4.00
CA GLY A 294 -15.91 10.09 -4.68
C GLY A 294 -16.07 10.45 -6.16
N VAL A 295 -16.91 9.71 -6.89
CA VAL A 295 -17.22 10.01 -8.31
C VAL A 295 -17.90 11.37 -8.44
N LEU A 296 -18.90 11.67 -7.61
CA LEU A 296 -19.61 12.95 -7.62
C LEU A 296 -18.67 14.12 -7.30
N ALA A 297 -17.69 13.95 -6.39
CA ALA A 297 -16.70 14.98 -6.09
C ALA A 297 -15.77 15.26 -7.28
N VAL A 298 -15.35 14.23 -8.03
CA VAL A 298 -14.57 14.41 -9.27
C VAL A 298 -15.42 15.05 -10.37
N GLN A 299 -16.69 14.67 -10.50
CA GLN A 299 -17.61 15.33 -11.43
C GLN A 299 -17.76 16.83 -11.13
N ASP A 300 -17.88 17.19 -9.86
CA ASP A 300 -17.92 18.59 -9.43
C ASP A 300 -16.62 19.33 -9.77
N ARG A 301 -15.46 18.70 -9.55
CA ARG A 301 -14.15 19.23 -9.95
C ARG A 301 -14.02 19.47 -11.46
N ILE A 302 -14.56 18.56 -12.28
CA ILE A 302 -14.56 18.71 -13.74
C ILE A 302 -15.45 19.87 -14.15
N ARG A 303 -16.65 19.96 -13.58
CA ARG A 303 -17.65 20.99 -13.89
C ARG A 303 -17.19 22.40 -13.49
N THR A 304 -16.59 22.55 -12.32
CA THR A 304 -16.27 23.86 -11.74
C THR A 304 -14.84 24.33 -12.03
N GLY A 305 -13.96 23.45 -12.48
CA GLY A 305 -12.55 23.77 -12.68
C GLY A 305 -11.72 23.86 -11.38
N THR A 306 -12.32 23.67 -10.20
CA THR A 306 -11.61 23.68 -8.91
C THR A 306 -12.16 22.63 -7.95
N TRP A 307 -11.40 22.22 -6.94
CA TRP A 307 -11.89 21.21 -5.98
C TRP A 307 -12.93 21.75 -4.98
N GLY A 308 -12.96 23.08 -4.79
CA GLY A 308 -13.79 23.71 -3.76
C GLY A 308 -13.70 22.97 -2.42
N ASN A 309 -14.86 22.76 -1.78
CA ASN A 309 -14.97 22.01 -0.54
C ASN A 309 -15.50 20.57 -0.74
N SER A 310 -15.71 20.12 -1.97
CA SER A 310 -16.40 18.83 -2.26
C SER A 310 -15.59 17.61 -1.80
N THR A 311 -14.28 17.77 -1.61
CA THR A 311 -13.38 16.73 -1.09
C THR A 311 -13.06 16.87 0.40
N HIS A 312 -13.67 17.80 1.13
CA HIS A 312 -13.50 17.87 2.58
C HIS A 312 -14.17 16.65 3.24
N PRO A 313 -13.54 16.00 4.25
CA PRO A 313 -14.07 14.78 4.86
C PRO A 313 -15.53 14.91 5.33
N GLN A 314 -15.89 16.02 5.97
CA GLN A 314 -17.25 16.26 6.47
C GLN A 314 -18.26 16.40 5.32
N ARG A 315 -17.84 16.96 4.17
CA ARG A 315 -18.71 17.11 2.99
C ARG A 315 -18.89 15.78 2.26
N LEU A 316 -17.81 15.01 2.10
CA LEU A 316 -17.89 13.65 1.57
C LEU A 316 -18.75 12.74 2.45
N GLN A 317 -18.63 12.86 3.78
CA GLN A 317 -19.47 12.15 4.75
C GLN A 317 -20.95 12.49 4.57
N GLN A 318 -21.30 13.78 4.57
CA GLN A 318 -22.67 14.25 4.37
C GLN A 318 -23.24 13.78 3.03
N LEU A 319 -22.46 13.91 1.95
CA LEU A 319 -22.86 13.47 0.62
C LEU A 319 -23.13 11.96 0.62
N ALA A 320 -22.19 11.15 1.09
CA ALA A 320 -22.34 9.70 1.12
C ALA A 320 -23.55 9.25 1.94
N GLN A 321 -23.77 9.84 3.11
CA GLN A 321 -24.95 9.56 3.94
C GLN A 321 -26.27 9.93 3.25
N SER A 322 -26.30 11.04 2.49
CA SER A 322 -27.50 11.49 1.79
C SER A 322 -27.93 10.57 0.63
N LEU A 323 -27.03 9.73 0.12
CA LEU A 323 -27.30 8.82 -1.00
C LEU A 323 -28.16 7.62 -0.59
N GLY A 324 -28.21 7.26 0.70
CA GLY A 324 -28.91 6.05 1.15
C GLY A 324 -28.30 4.74 0.64
N LEU A 325 -27.02 4.74 0.27
CA LEU A 325 -26.30 3.61 -0.34
C LEU A 325 -25.37 2.86 0.66
N GLY A 326 -25.71 2.90 1.95
CA GLY A 326 -24.95 2.30 3.04
C GLY A 326 -24.21 3.32 3.92
N PRO A 327 -23.54 2.86 5.00
CA PRO A 327 -22.82 3.75 5.91
C PRO A 327 -21.59 4.36 5.24
N ALA A 328 -21.11 5.47 5.79
CA ALA A 328 -19.88 6.13 5.38
C ALA A 328 -19.02 6.43 6.60
N ALA A 329 -17.70 6.42 6.44
CA ALA A 329 -16.74 6.68 7.50
C ALA A 329 -15.58 7.59 7.05
N PHE A 330 -15.87 8.63 6.27
CA PHE A 330 -14.87 9.61 5.87
C PHE A 330 -14.30 10.35 7.07
N VAL A 331 -12.97 10.51 7.11
CA VAL A 331 -12.26 11.09 8.24
C VAL A 331 -11.11 11.99 7.76
N ALA A 332 -10.78 13.01 8.55
CA ALA A 332 -9.56 13.78 8.36
C ALA A 332 -8.36 12.93 8.83
N TYR A 333 -7.39 12.74 7.95
CA TYR A 333 -6.23 11.92 8.23
C TYR A 333 -5.02 12.42 7.45
N GLN A 334 -3.84 12.25 8.06
CA GLN A 334 -2.55 12.53 7.44
C GLN A 334 -1.73 11.23 7.55
N PRO A 335 -1.37 10.59 6.42
CA PRO A 335 -0.55 9.39 6.47
C PRO A 335 0.81 9.66 7.10
N GLU A 336 1.29 8.69 7.85
CA GLU A 336 2.67 8.62 8.33
C GLU A 336 3.65 8.48 7.14
N PRO A 337 4.97 8.70 7.35
CA PRO A 337 5.95 8.48 6.30
C PRO A 337 6.00 7.02 5.82
N PHE A 338 5.98 6.82 4.50
CA PHE A 338 6.31 5.53 3.89
C PHE A 338 7.83 5.33 3.88
N VAL A 339 8.34 4.43 4.73
CA VAL A 339 9.78 4.33 5.00
C VAL A 339 10.59 3.49 4.01
N ASN A 340 9.90 2.72 3.17
CA ASN A 340 10.50 1.77 2.22
C ASN A 340 10.62 2.35 0.81
N ASP A 341 10.41 3.66 0.65
CA ASP A 341 10.61 4.32 -0.64
C ASP A 341 12.09 4.24 -1.04
N ARG A 342 12.37 3.50 -2.11
CA ARG A 342 13.71 3.32 -2.67
C ARG A 342 13.80 3.78 -4.12
N VAL A 343 12.72 4.40 -4.62
CA VAL A 343 12.58 4.75 -6.03
C VAL A 343 12.56 6.28 -6.13
N HIS A 344 13.71 6.84 -6.52
CA HIS A 344 13.91 8.27 -6.73
C HIS A 344 14.06 8.59 -8.22
#